data_AF-A0A2N4XAX7-F1
#
_entry.id   AF-A0A2N4XAX7-F1
#
_cell.length_a   1.000
_cell.length_b   1.000
_cell.length_c   1.000
_cell.angle_alpha   90.00
_cell.angle_beta   90.00
_cell.angle_gamma   90.00
#
_symmetry.space_group_name_H-M   'P 1'
#
loop_
_entity.id
_entity.type
_entity.pdbx_description
1 polymer ?
#
loop_
_entity_poly.entity_id
_entity_poly.type
_entity_poly.pdbx_seq_one_letter_code
_entity_poly.pdbx_strand_id
1 'polypeptide(L)' 'MEKRKAPVFTLSIVAIIVGVALYKQFDFKTLQFQKPALAAVYGITFLFAVYVLIRNWGKK' A
#
# COMPACT_ATOMS: atom_id res chain seq x y z
N MET A 1 13.57 -17.34 19.36
CA MET A 1 12.49 -16.48 18.81
C MET A 1 13.02 -15.78 17.56
N GLU A 2 12.89 -16.39 16.38
CA GLU A 2 13.38 -15.79 15.12
C GLU A 2 12.63 -14.48 14.82
N LYS A 3 13.39 -13.42 14.53
CA LYS A 3 12.85 -12.08 14.32
C LYS A 3 11.97 -12.08 13.07
N ARG A 4 10.66 -11.88 13.28
CA ARG A 4 9.56 -11.89 12.30
C ARG A 4 9.77 -10.87 11.16
N LYS A 5 10.61 -11.18 10.18
CA LYS A 5 10.84 -10.34 8.97
C LYS A 5 9.92 -10.70 7.81
N ALA A 6 9.38 -11.92 7.78
CA ALA A 6 8.44 -12.37 6.75
C ALA A 6 7.21 -11.44 6.58
N PRO A 7 6.56 -10.92 7.66
CA PRO A 7 5.41 -10.02 7.52
C PRO A 7 5.77 -8.71 6.80
N VAL A 8 6.98 -8.19 7.04
CA VAL A 8 7.46 -6.93 6.46
C VAL A 8 7.68 -7.09 4.97
N PHE A 9 8.30 -8.21 4.55
CA PHE A 9 8.54 -8.51 3.14
C PHE A 9 7.23 -8.64 2.34
N THR A 10 6.26 -9.38 2.87
CA THR A 10 4.94 -9.52 2.23
C THR A 10 4.22 -8.17 2.16
N LEU A 11 4.24 -7.36 3.23
CA LEU A 11 3.63 -6.03 3.23
C LEU A 11 4.27 -5.08 2.21
N SER A 12 5.58 -5.15 1.99
CA SER A 12 6.25 -4.35 0.95
C SER A 12 5.82 -4.75 -0.46
N ILE A 13 5.62 -6.04 -0.73
CA ILE A 13 5.08 -6.49 -2.03
C ILE A 13 3.65 -5.98 -2.20
N VAL A 14 2.81 -6.12 -1.18
CA VAL A 14 1.42 -5.62 -1.21
C VAL A 14 1.39 -4.11 -1.44
N ALA A 15 2.22 -3.34 -0.75
CA ALA A 15 2.31 -1.89 -0.93
C ALA A 15 2.67 -1.53 -2.38
N ILE A 16 3.63 -2.21 -3.00
CA ILE A 16 4.01 -1.95 -4.40
C ILE A 16 2.83 -2.26 -5.35
N ILE A 17 2.21 -3.43 -5.21
CA ILE A 17 1.10 -3.85 -6.10
C ILE A 17 -0.08 -2.90 -5.98
N VAL A 18 -0.50 -2.58 -4.75
CA VAL A 18 -1.64 -1.70 -4.49
C VAL A 18 -1.33 -0.25 -4.91
N GLY A 19 -0.11 0.22 -4.67
CA GLY A 19 0.34 1.55 -5.12
C GLY A 19 0.30 1.68 -6.65
N VAL A 20 0.81 0.67 -7.38
CA VAL A 20 0.73 0.63 -8.84
C VAL A 20 -0.71 0.54 -9.33
N ALA A 21 -1.56 -0.24 -8.65
CA ALA A 21 -2.98 -0.35 -9.00
C ALA A 21 -3.72 0.99 -8.85
N LEU A 22 -3.49 1.71 -7.75
CA LEU A 22 -4.03 3.05 -7.52
C LEU A 22 -3.55 4.03 -8.59
N TYR A 23 -2.25 4.04 -8.89
CA TYR A 23 -1.67 4.91 -9.91
C TYR A 23 -2.28 4.67 -11.29
N LYS A 24 -2.51 3.41 -11.67
CA LYS A 24 -3.15 3.05 -12.95
C LYS A 24 -4.65 3.35 -13.00
N GLN A 25 -5.35 3.29 -11.87
CA GLN A 25 -6.80 3.56 -11.80
C GLN A 25 -7.12 5.04 -11.65
N PHE A 26 -6.14 5.86 -11.28
CA PHE A 26 -6.29 7.31 -11.19
C PHE A 26 -6.23 7.93 -12.58
N ASP A 27 -7.32 8.61 -12.95
CA ASP A 27 -7.35 9.41 -14.16
C ASP A 27 -6.85 10.83 -13.83
N PHE A 28 -5.63 11.14 -14.27
CA PHE A 28 -5.01 12.44 -14.08
C PHE A 28 -5.71 13.58 -14.85
N LYS A 29 -6.55 13.28 -15.84
CA LYS A 29 -7.32 14.30 -16.57
C LYS A 29 -8.55 14.75 -15.80
N THR A 30 -9.27 13.80 -15.20
CA THR A 30 -10.52 14.08 -14.47
C THR A 30 -10.30 14.20 -12.95
N LEU A 31 -9.11 13.85 -12.46
CA LEU A 31 -8.75 13.76 -11.04
C LEU A 31 -9.65 12.78 -10.26
N GLN A 32 -10.16 11.76 -10.95
CA GLN A 32 -11.07 10.77 -10.39
C GLN A 32 -10.52 9.36 -10.55
N PHE A 33 -10.91 8.48 -9.64
CA PHE A 33 -10.67 7.05 -9.77
C PHE A 33 -11.81 6.42 -10.55
N GLN A 34 -11.48 5.56 -11.52
CA GLN A 34 -12.49 4.82 -12.30
C GLN A 34 -13.44 3.99 -11.41
N LYS A 35 -12.93 3.50 -10.28
CA LYS A 35 -13.67 2.71 -9.28
C LYS A 35 -13.46 3.32 -7.89
N PRO A 36 -14.26 4.32 -7.49
CA PRO A 36 -14.00 5.08 -6.26
C PRO A 36 -14.02 4.22 -5.00
N ALA A 37 -14.96 3.26 -4.90
CA ALA A 37 -15.02 2.33 -3.77
C ALA A 37 -13.79 1.41 -3.69
N LEU A 38 -13.33 0.87 -4.83
CA LEU A 38 -12.14 0.02 -4.88
C LEU A 38 -10.87 0.82 -4.56
N ALA A 39 -10.78 2.05 -5.09
CA ALA A 39 -9.68 2.96 -4.80
C ALA A 39 -9.64 3.35 -3.32
N ALA A 40 -10.78 3.51 -2.64
CA ALA A 40 -10.81 3.74 -1.20
C ALA A 40 -10.23 2.55 -0.42
N VAL A 41 -10.64 1.32 -0.75
CA VAL A 41 -10.11 0.10 -0.10
C VAL A 41 -8.61 -0.05 -0.35
N TYR A 42 -8.16 0.17 -1.58
CA TYR A 42 -6.75 0.15 -1.94
C TYR A 42 -5.97 1.25 -1.24
N GLY A 43 -6.51 2.47 -1.15
CA GLY A 43 -5.90 3.59 -0.45
C GLY A 43 -5.68 3.31 1.03
N ILE A 44 -6.72 2.81 1.72
CA ILE A 44 -6.62 2.45 3.15
C ILE A 44 -5.59 1.32 3.34
N THR A 45 -5.64 0.29 2.50
CA THR A 45 -4.70 -0.84 2.58
C THR A 45 -3.26 -0.38 2.34
N PHE A 46 -3.05 0.49 1.35
CA PHE A 46 -1.74 1.05 1.04
C PHE A 46 -1.19 1.91 2.18
N LEU A 47 -2.00 2.82 2.73
CA LEU A 47 -1.62 3.66 3.87
C LEU A 47 -1.25 2.81 5.09
N PHE A 48 -2.03 1.77 5.38
CA PHE A 48 -1.74 0.84 6.48
C PHE A 48 -0.43 0.08 6.25
N ALA A 49 -0.23 -0.48 5.05
CA ALA A 49 0.99 -1.21 4.71
C ALA A 49 2.23 -0.31 4.81
N VAL A 50 2.16 0.90 4.26
CA VAL A 50 3.24 1.91 4.35
C VAL A 50 3.51 2.31 5.80
N TYR A 51 2.47 2.55 6.60
CA TYR A 51 2.61 2.88 8.02
C TYR A 51 3.36 1.79 8.79
N VAL A 52 2.96 0.52 8.61
CA VAL A 52 3.61 -0.61 9.26
C VAL A 52 5.06 -0.78 8.79
N LEU A 53 5.32 -0.61 7.49
CA LEU A 53 6.66 -0.68 6.92
C LEU A 53 7.58 0.40 7.50
N ILE A 54 7.16 1.67 7.51
CA ILE A 54 7.93 2.80 8.03
C ILE A 54 8.20 2.61 9.54
N ARG A 55 7.16 2.26 10.30
CA ARG A 55 7.29 2.05 11.76
C ARG A 55 8.22 0.89 12.10
N ASN A 56 8.25 -0.14 11.27
CA ASN A 56 9.19 -1.25 11.44
C ASN A 56 10.61 -0.88 11.00
N TRP A 57 10.76 -0.02 10.00
CA TRP A 57 12.08 0.41 9.51
C TRP A 57 12.84 1.24 10.54
N GLY A 58 12.15 2.13 11.27
CA GLY A 58 12.74 2.92 12.36
C GLY A 58 13.08 2.14 13.63
N LYS A 59 12.71 0.86 13.72
CA LYS A 59 13.09 -0.05 14.83
C LYS A 59 14.30 -0.94 14.51
N LYS A 60 14.89 -0.76 13.32
CA LYS A 60 16.03 -1.53 12.85
C LYS A 60 17.30 -0.73 13.01
#